data_AF-A0A3L7SIP9-F1
#
_entry.id   AF-A0A3L7SIP9-F1
#
_cell.length_a   1.000
_cell.length_b   1.000
_cell.length_c   1.000
_cell.angle_alpha   90.00
_cell.angle_beta   90.00
_cell.angle_gamma   90.00
#
_symmetry.space_group_name_H-M   'P 1'
#
loop_
_entity.id
_entity.type
_entity.pdbx_description
1 polymer ?
#
loop_
_entity_poly.entity_id
_entity_poly.type
_entity_poly.pdbx_seq_one_letter_code
_entity_poly.pdbx_strand_id
1 'polypeptide(L)'
;MPVIPDHPNREPEQIRLDVSRKVRSVQVSDQFTAILACLVGEKGWTTPVLAELVATSDGMLLGRPEGEPEFRGFLGSLDDLLRNIHGLAPVAELDGDEVGYLVARVAKIKRRR
;
A
#
# COMPACT_ATOMS: atom_id res chain seq x y z
N MET A 1 -36.64 1.20 -7.35
CA MET A 1 -35.44 2.06 -7.43
C MET A 1 -34.47 1.53 -6.39
N PRO A 2 -33.28 1.00 -6.75
CA PRO A 2 -32.29 0.67 -5.75
C PRO A 2 -31.83 1.97 -5.08
N VAL A 3 -31.87 2.00 -3.76
CA VAL A 3 -31.27 3.07 -2.95
C VAL A 3 -29.77 2.92 -3.16
N ILE A 4 -29.17 3.80 -3.97
CA ILE A 4 -27.71 3.95 -3.97
C ILE A 4 -27.42 4.49 -2.56
N PRO A 5 -26.72 3.74 -1.71
CA PRO A 5 -26.46 4.24 -0.37
C PRO A 5 -25.62 5.51 -0.55
N ASP A 6 -26.09 6.61 0.01
CA ASP A 6 -25.37 7.88 0.07
C ASP A 6 -24.21 7.64 1.05
N HIS A 7 -23.09 7.15 0.53
CA HIS A 7 -21.88 7.02 1.32
C HIS A 7 -21.36 8.46 1.44
N PRO A 8 -21.39 9.09 2.62
CA PRO A 8 -20.84 10.42 2.77
C PRO A 8 -19.40 10.40 2.24
N ASN A 9 -19.04 11.38 1.41
CA ASN A 9 -17.67 11.53 0.90
C ASN A 9 -16.69 11.38 2.07
N ARG A 10 -15.94 10.27 2.07
CA ARG A 10 -14.97 10.00 3.15
C ARG A 10 -13.77 10.91 2.97
N GLU A 11 -13.36 11.53 4.05
CA GLU A 11 -12.12 12.29 4.07
C GLU A 11 -10.91 11.37 3.83
N PRO A 12 -9.84 11.84 3.14
CA PRO A 12 -8.68 11.00 2.83
C PRO A 12 -8.02 10.32 4.04
N GLU A 13 -8.02 10.98 5.19
CA GLU A 13 -7.50 10.40 6.45
C GLU A 13 -8.38 9.27 6.97
N GLN A 14 -9.71 9.38 6.84
CA GLN A 14 -10.62 8.30 7.24
C GLN A 14 -10.39 7.07 6.37
N ILE A 15 -10.28 7.26 5.06
CA ILE A 15 -9.97 6.16 4.12
C ILE A 15 -8.63 5.51 4.49
N ARG A 16 -7.60 6.32 4.78
CA ARG A 16 -6.28 5.80 5.21
C ARG A 16 -6.37 4.94 6.46
N LEU A 17 -7.09 5.40 7.49
CA LEU A 17 -7.26 4.66 8.74
C LEU A 17 -8.05 3.36 8.54
N ASP A 18 -9.09 3.40 7.70
CA ASP A 18 -9.89 2.22 7.39
C ASP A 18 -9.09 1.17 6.62
N VAL A 19 -8.35 1.59 5.59
CA VAL A 19 -7.39 0.73 4.87
C VAL A 19 -6.41 0.12 5.86
N SER A 20 -5.75 0.94 6.68
CA SER A 20 -4.77 0.51 7.68
C SER A 20 -5.32 -0.59 8.60
N ARG A 21 -6.52 -0.37 9.15
CA ARG A 21 -7.19 -1.33 10.04
C ARG A 21 -7.53 -2.64 9.32
N LYS A 22 -8.11 -2.56 8.11
CA LYS A 22 -8.56 -3.74 7.35
C LYS A 22 -7.41 -4.58 6.82
N VAL A 23 -6.39 -3.96 6.23
CA VAL A 23 -5.24 -4.74 5.69
C VAL A 23 -4.44 -5.40 6.81
N ARG A 24 -4.45 -4.84 8.03
CA ARG A 24 -3.75 -5.42 9.19
C ARG A 24 -4.43 -6.67 9.76
N SER A 25 -5.71 -6.90 9.46
CA SER A 25 -6.39 -8.13 9.87
C SER A 25 -6.08 -9.32 8.96
N VAL A 26 -5.49 -9.08 7.78
CA VAL A 26 -5.13 -10.12 6.82
C VAL A 26 -3.68 -10.55 7.00
N GLN A 27 -3.47 -11.84 7.19
CA GLN A 27 -2.14 -12.41 7.22
C GLN A 27 -1.55 -12.49 5.81
N VAL A 28 -0.53 -11.69 5.54
CA VAL A 28 0.26 -11.71 4.31
C VAL A 28 1.75 -11.84 4.61
N SER A 29 2.59 -12.00 3.59
CA SER A 29 4.04 -12.08 3.78
C SER A 29 4.60 -10.80 4.43
N ASP A 30 5.63 -10.93 5.26
CA ASP A 30 6.28 -9.79 5.93
C ASP A 30 6.73 -8.69 4.96
N GLN A 31 7.25 -9.07 3.79
CA GLN A 31 7.63 -8.12 2.75
C GLN A 31 6.43 -7.28 2.27
N PHE A 32 5.30 -7.93 1.99
CA PHE A 32 4.08 -7.24 1.56
C PHE A 32 3.47 -6.40 2.70
N THR A 33 3.50 -6.89 3.94
CA THR A 33 3.11 -6.13 5.13
C THR A 33 3.92 -4.84 5.27
N ALA A 34 5.24 -4.92 5.05
CA ALA A 34 6.12 -3.74 5.10
C ALA A 34 5.79 -2.71 4.00
N ILE A 35 5.47 -3.19 2.79
CA ILE A 35 5.03 -2.34 1.67
C ILE A 35 3.71 -1.63 2.02
N LEU A 36 2.71 -2.37 2.51
CA LEU A 36 1.41 -1.83 2.89
C LEU A 36 1.55 -0.78 3.99
N ALA A 37 2.34 -1.06 5.03
CA ALA A 37 2.65 -0.12 6.11
C ALA A 37 3.21 1.20 5.55
N CYS A 38 4.19 1.10 4.63
CA CYS A 38 4.78 2.26 3.98
C CYS A 38 3.76 3.05 3.11
N LEU A 39 2.87 2.34 2.39
CA LEU A 39 1.83 2.97 1.57
C LEU A 39 0.83 3.78 2.40
N VAL A 40 0.38 3.24 3.55
CA VAL A 40 -0.57 3.91 4.46
C VAL A 40 0.10 4.89 5.44
N GLY A 41 1.43 4.98 5.41
CA GLY A 41 2.21 5.87 6.29
C GLY A 41 2.27 5.41 7.75
N GLU A 42 2.06 4.12 8.00
CA GLU A 42 2.11 3.53 9.33
C GLU A 42 3.47 2.88 9.59
N LYS A 43 3.88 2.82 10.86
CA LYS A 43 5.14 2.21 11.30
C LYS A 43 4.88 1.07 12.28
N GLY A 44 5.89 0.23 12.49
CA GLY A 44 5.86 -0.82 13.52
C GLY A 44 5.02 -2.05 13.15
N TRP A 45 4.69 -2.24 11.88
CA TRP A 45 4.05 -3.47 11.39
C TRP A 45 5.08 -4.59 11.15
N THR A 46 6.30 -4.20 10.78
CA THR A 46 7.40 -5.12 10.46
C THR A 46 8.71 -4.57 11.01
N THR A 47 9.70 -5.44 11.14
CA THR A 47 11.09 -5.06 11.38
C THR A 47 11.97 -5.76 10.34
N PRO A 48 12.74 -5.01 9.52
CA PRO A 48 12.86 -3.55 9.49
C PRO A 48 11.59 -2.83 8.99
N VAL A 49 11.44 -1.55 9.35
CA VAL A 49 10.40 -0.65 8.84
C VAL A 49 10.88 -0.04 7.52
N LEU A 50 10.01 0.05 6.51
CA LEU A 50 10.32 0.76 5.26
C LEU A 50 10.02 2.25 5.40
N ALA A 51 11.04 3.08 5.21
CA ALA A 51 10.90 4.53 5.23
C ALA A 51 10.43 5.11 3.89
N GLU A 52 10.85 4.50 2.77
CA GLU A 52 10.52 4.98 1.43
C GLU A 52 10.47 3.84 0.41
N LEU A 53 9.58 3.97 -0.56
CA LEU A 53 9.49 3.14 -1.75
C LEU A 53 9.90 3.96 -2.98
N VAL A 54 10.62 3.33 -3.90
CA VAL A 54 10.96 3.91 -5.19
C VAL A 54 10.81 2.86 -6.28
N ALA A 55 10.34 3.28 -7.44
CA ALA A 55 10.30 2.45 -8.63
C ALA A 55 11.46 2.79 -9.55
N THR A 56 12.14 1.79 -10.10
CA THR A 56 13.12 1.97 -11.16
C THR A 56 12.43 2.18 -12.51
N SER A 57 13.19 2.58 -13.54
CA SER A 57 12.66 2.85 -14.88
C SER A 57 12.07 1.63 -15.57
N ASP A 58 12.54 0.43 -15.23
CA ASP A 58 12.03 -0.87 -15.68
C ASP A 58 10.87 -1.41 -14.82
N GLY A 59 10.36 -0.61 -13.88
CA GLY A 59 9.17 -0.95 -13.09
C GLY A 59 9.45 -1.82 -11.86
N MET A 60 10.72 -2.02 -11.48
CA MET A 60 11.07 -2.74 -10.25
C MET A 60 10.89 -1.85 -9.03
N LEU A 61 10.40 -2.45 -7.95
CA LEU A 61 10.14 -1.78 -6.69
C LEU A 61 11.31 -2.00 -5.73
N LEU A 62 11.85 -0.91 -5.20
CA LEU A 62 12.89 -0.91 -4.20
C LEU A 62 12.39 -0.26 -2.90
N GLY A 63 12.79 -0.83 -1.77
CA GLY A 63 12.54 -0.29 -0.43
C GLY A 63 13.82 0.26 0.20
N ARG A 64 13.68 1.40 0.88
CA ARG A 64 14.69 1.92 1.81
C ARG A 64 14.23 1.68 3.24
N PRO A 65 14.91 0.81 4.00
CA PRO A 65 14.66 0.67 5.43
C PRO A 65 14.91 1.97 6.18
N GLU A 66 14.19 2.18 7.28
CA GLU A 66 14.46 3.29 8.20
C GLU A 66 15.87 3.17 8.80
N GLY A 67 16.60 4.29 8.83
CA GLY A 67 18.01 4.33 9.29
C GLY A 67 19.04 3.97 8.23
N GLU A 68 18.64 3.42 7.09
CA GLU A 68 19.56 3.10 5.99
C GLU A 68 19.68 4.27 4.99
N PRO A 69 20.90 4.56 4.49
CA PRO A 69 21.13 5.63 3.52
C PRO A 69 20.69 5.23 2.10
N GLU A 70 20.66 3.94 1.78
CA GLU A 70 20.44 3.42 0.43
C GLU A 70 19.18 2.55 0.33
N PHE A 71 18.57 2.54 -0.86
CA PHE A 71 17.58 1.54 -1.23
C PHE A 71 18.30 0.21 -1.45
N ARG A 72 18.01 -0.79 -0.61
CA ARG A 72 18.73 -2.07 -0.61
C ARG A 72 17.83 -3.29 -0.74
N GLY A 73 16.52 -3.14 -0.53
CA GLY A 73 15.56 -4.23 -0.66
C GLY A 73 14.91 -4.22 -2.04
N PHE A 74 15.19 -5.22 -2.88
CA PHE A 74 14.30 -5.54 -4.00
C PHE A 74 13.00 -6.11 -3.44
N LEU A 75 11.87 -5.51 -3.83
CA LEU A 75 10.55 -5.84 -3.27
C LEU A 75 9.60 -6.48 -4.30
N GLY A 76 10.03 -6.62 -5.55
CA GLY A 76 9.22 -7.12 -6.66
C GLY A 76 9.06 -6.07 -7.75
N SER A 77 7.94 -6.13 -8.48
CA SER A 77 7.58 -5.17 -9.53
C SER A 77 6.36 -4.33 -9.14
N LEU A 78 6.18 -3.18 -9.79
CA LEU A 78 4.97 -2.37 -9.65
C LEU A 78 3.71 -3.13 -10.12
N ASP A 79 3.83 -3.91 -11.18
CA ASP A 79 2.70 -4.68 -11.72
C ASP A 79 2.26 -5.79 -10.75
N ASP A 80 3.22 -6.50 -10.14
CA ASP A 80 2.92 -7.48 -9.09
C ASP A 80 2.33 -6.81 -7.86
N LEU A 81 2.81 -5.62 -7.48
CA LEU A 81 2.24 -4.86 -6.36
C LEU A 81 0.76 -4.51 -6.62
N LEU A 82 0.43 -4.00 -7.80
CA LEU A 82 -0.96 -3.70 -8.18
C LEU A 82 -1.81 -4.96 -8.18
N ARG A 83 -1.30 -6.06 -8.76
CA ARG A 83 -1.99 -7.35 -8.74
C ARG A 83 -2.24 -7.85 -7.31
N ASN A 84 -1.26 -7.71 -6.41
CA ASN A 84 -1.38 -8.12 -5.02
C ASN A 84 -2.39 -7.24 -4.26
N ILE A 85 -2.46 -5.94 -4.52
CA ILE A 85 -3.49 -5.05 -3.96
C ILE A 85 -4.89 -5.49 -4.42
N HIS A 86 -5.06 -5.79 -5.70
CA HIS A 86 -6.34 -6.28 -6.22
C HIS A 86 -6.71 -7.67 -5.66
N GLY A 87 -5.73 -8.55 -5.43
CA GLY A 87 -5.96 -9.84 -4.77
C GLY A 87 -6.27 -9.71 -3.27
N LEU A 88 -5.68 -8.72 -2.59
CA LEU A 88 -5.92 -8.43 -1.18
C LEU A 88 -7.30 -7.82 -0.95
N ALA A 89 -7.76 -6.96 -1.85
CA ALA A 89 -9.01 -6.20 -1.71
C ALA A 89 -10.22 -7.05 -1.26
N PRO A 90 -10.59 -8.16 -1.92
CA PRO A 90 -11.72 -8.97 -1.48
C PRO A 90 -11.48 -9.69 -0.15
N VAL A 91 -10.22 -10.00 0.21
CA VAL A 91 -9.87 -10.72 1.44
C VAL A 91 -9.89 -9.78 2.65
N ALA A 92 -9.45 -8.54 2.47
CA ALA A 92 -9.48 -7.49 3.48
C ALA A 92 -10.82 -6.73 3.52
N GLU A 93 -11.80 -7.13 2.70
CA GLU A 93 -13.09 -6.46 2.55
C GLU A 93 -12.92 -4.95 2.24
N LEU A 94 -11.97 -4.63 1.37
CA LEU A 94 -11.76 -3.27 0.90
C LEU A 94 -12.85 -2.88 -0.08
N ASP A 95 -13.38 -1.68 0.08
CA ASP A 95 -14.32 -1.07 -0.86
C ASP A 95 -13.61 -0.24 -1.94
N GLY A 96 -14.40 0.41 -2.82
CA GLY A 96 -13.89 1.16 -3.96
C GLY A 96 -12.95 2.32 -3.60
N ASP A 97 -13.24 3.08 -2.54
CA ASP A 97 -12.39 4.23 -2.18
C ASP A 97 -11.09 3.75 -1.53
N GLU A 98 -11.15 2.66 -0.76
CA GLU A 98 -9.99 2.06 -0.09
C GLU A 98 -9.02 1.43 -1.11
N VAL A 99 -9.55 0.72 -2.12
CA VAL A 99 -8.75 0.23 -3.25
C VAL A 99 -8.20 1.41 -4.05
N GLY A 100 -9.02 2.41 -4.35
CA GLY A 100 -8.62 3.62 -5.05
C GLY A 100 -7.50 4.37 -4.34
N TYR A 101 -7.56 4.44 -3.00
CA TYR A 101 -6.52 5.01 -2.17
C TYR A 101 -5.19 4.27 -2.34
N LEU A 102 -5.17 2.94 -2.20
CA LEU A 102 -3.94 2.15 -2.35
C LEU A 102 -3.34 2.29 -3.75
N VAL A 103 -4.16 2.20 -4.80
CA VAL A 103 -3.71 2.37 -6.19
C VAL A 103 -3.13 3.77 -6.41
N ALA A 104 -3.77 4.81 -5.87
CA ALA A 104 -3.26 6.17 -5.95
C ALA A 104 -1.94 6.35 -5.18
N ARG A 105 -1.73 5.64 -4.07
CA ARG A 105 -0.44 5.62 -3.34
C ARG A 105 0.65 4.94 -4.16
N VAL A 106 0.35 3.83 -4.83
CA VAL A 106 1.28 3.18 -5.76
C VAL A 106 1.66 4.11 -6.92
N ALA A 107 0.69 4.80 -7.51
CA ALA A 107 0.95 5.76 -8.59
C ALA A 107 1.84 6.95 -8.17
N LYS A 108 1.88 7.28 -6.87
CA LYS A 108 2.73 8.34 -6.31
C LYS A 108 4.14 7.88 -5.94
N ILE A 109 4.46 6.59 -6.07
CA ILE A 109 5.82 6.09 -5.84
C ILE A 109 6.76 6.78 -6.83
N LYS A 110 7.81 7.42 -6.31
CA LYS A 110 8.78 8.16 -7.12
C LYS A 110 9.46 7.22 -8.11
N ARG A 111 9.69 7.70 -9.33
CA ARG A 111 10.53 7.00 -10.31
C ARG A 111 11.98 7.45 -10.17
N ARG A 112 12.87 6.50 -9.89
CA ARG A 112 14.32 6.68 -9.99
C ARG A 112 14.70 6.51 -11.46
N ARG A 113 15.32 7.56 -12.02
CA ARG A 113 15.96 7.50 -13.34
C ARG A 113 17.34 6.86 -13.21
#